data_AF-A0A5E4KTT6-F1
#
_entry.id   AF-A0A5E4KTT6-F1
#
_cell.length_a   1.000
_cell.length_b   1.000
_cell.length_c   1.000
_cell.angle_alpha   90.00
_cell.angle_beta   90.00
_cell.angle_gamma   90.00
#
_symmetry.space_group_name_H-M   'P 1'
#
loop_
_entity.id
_entity.type
_entity.pdbx_description
1 polymer ?
#
loop_
_entity_poly.entity_id
_entity_poly.type
_entity_poly.pdbx_seq_one_letter_code
_entity_poly.pdbx_strand_id
1 'polypeptide(L)' 'MYIVIIMTKQLDRILEQLQDDKWHTIDEIKKVIPCLASDALLQFLQEQAFIDIKNEKLKITGLGLRFLDI' A
#
# COMPACT_ATOMS: atom_id res chain seq x y z
N MET A 1 11.36 -7.60 -17.12
CA MET A 1 9.90 -7.60 -16.86
C MET A 1 9.55 -8.67 -15.81
N TYR A 2 10.01 -8.50 -14.57
CA TYR A 2 9.74 -9.42 -13.44
C TYR A 2 9.46 -8.63 -12.16
N ILE A 3 10.15 -7.50 -12.01
CA ILE A 3 10.03 -6.58 -10.87
C ILE A 3 8.59 -6.03 -10.76
N VAL A 4 7.97 -5.66 -11.89
CA VAL A 4 6.60 -5.11 -11.91
C VAL A 4 5.57 -6.13 -11.43
N ILE A 5 5.67 -7.40 -11.83
CA ILE A 5 4.68 -8.45 -11.50
C ILE A 5 4.69 -8.79 -10.01
N ILE A 6 5.88 -8.81 -9.39
CA ILE A 6 6.01 -9.04 -7.94
C ILE A 6 5.43 -7.85 -7.16
N MET A 7 5.65 -6.63 -7.67
CA MET A 7 5.12 -5.39 -7.10
C MET A 7 3.58 -5.37 -7.14
N THR A 8 2.96 -5.81 -8.25
CA THR A 8 1.50 -5.88 -8.38
C THR A 8 0.89 -6.87 -7.38
N LYS A 9 1.43 -8.09 -7.24
CA LYS A 9 0.90 -9.07 -6.26
C LYS A 9 1.06 -8.64 -4.81
N GLN A 10 2.13 -7.91 -4.50
CA GLN A 10 2.33 -7.32 -3.18
C GLN A 10 1.30 -6.21 -2.97
N LEU A 11 1.12 -5.33 -3.96
CA LEU A 11 0.14 -4.25 -3.93
C LEU A 11 -1.28 -4.79 -3.75
N ASP A 12 -1.71 -5.78 -4.53
CA ASP A 12 -3.00 -6.47 -4.32
C ASP A 12 -3.21 -6.87 -2.87
N ARG A 13 -2.23 -7.55 -2.25
CA ARG A 13 -2.32 -7.94 -0.83
C ARG A 13 -2.35 -6.77 0.14
N ILE A 14 -1.60 -5.70 -0.15
CA ILE A 14 -1.64 -4.44 0.64
C ILE A 14 -3.05 -3.91 0.58
N LEU A 15 -3.58 -3.78 -0.63
CA LEU A 15 -4.84 -3.13 -0.87
C LEU A 15 -6.02 -4.03 -0.43
N GLU A 16 -5.90 -5.37 -0.45
CA GLU A 16 -6.82 -6.33 0.18
C GLU A 16 -6.82 -6.19 1.71
N GLN A 17 -5.63 -6.08 2.33
CA GLN A 17 -5.51 -5.84 3.77
C GLN A 17 -6.02 -4.47 4.18
N LEU A 18 -5.86 -3.47 3.31
CA LEU A 18 -6.38 -2.12 3.47
C LEU A 18 -7.80 -1.95 2.90
N GLN A 19 -8.43 -3.02 2.38
CA GLN A 19 -9.74 -2.93 1.72
C GLN A 19 -10.82 -2.49 2.71
N ASP A 20 -10.62 -2.81 3.99
CA ASP A 20 -11.26 -2.11 5.07
C ASP A 20 -10.71 -0.67 5.08
N ASP A 21 -11.58 0.33 4.88
CA ASP A 21 -11.33 1.79 4.95
C ASP A 21 -10.76 2.30 6.31
N LYS A 22 -10.18 1.39 7.07
CA LYS A 22 -9.53 1.55 8.36
C LYS A 22 -8.08 2.01 8.17
N TRP A 23 -7.57 2.55 9.27
CA TRP A 23 -6.18 2.93 9.40
C TRP A 23 -5.38 1.74 9.88
N HIS A 24 -4.33 1.38 9.14
CA HIS A 24 -3.42 0.30 9.49
C HIS A 24 -2.07 0.87 9.88
N THR A 25 -1.44 0.34 10.92
CA THR A 25 -0.10 0.79 11.33
C THR A 25 0.93 0.37 10.29
N ILE A 26 1.92 1.23 10.04
CA ILE A 26 3.04 0.93 9.13
C ILE A 26 3.74 -0.36 9.57
N ASP A 27 3.89 -0.60 10.88
CA ASP A 27 4.51 -1.82 11.44
C ASP A 27 3.79 -3.11 11.01
N GLU A 28 2.45 -3.13 11.05
CA GLU A 28 1.64 -4.28 10.64
C GLU A 28 1.81 -4.55 9.14
N ILE A 29 1.83 -3.48 8.33
CA ILE A 29 1.99 -3.58 6.88
C ILE A 29 3.42 -4.01 6.52
N LYS A 30 4.44 -3.52 7.25
CA LYS A 30 5.84 -3.94 7.10
C LYS A 30 6.05 -5.42 7.44
N LYS A 31 5.33 -5.97 8.41
CA LYS A 31 5.37 -7.40 8.76
C LYS A 31 4.82 -8.29 7.64
N VAL A 32 3.72 -7.86 7.02
CA VAL A 32 3.10 -8.62 5.94
C VAL A 32 3.90 -8.44 4.64
N ILE A 33 4.43 -7.23 4.42
CA ILE A 33 5.03 -6.81 3.16
C ILE A 33 6.31 -6.02 3.44
N PRO A 34 7.43 -6.74 3.66
CA PRO A 34 8.71 -6.12 3.92
C PRO A 34 9.21 -5.25 2.76
N CYS A 35 8.70 -5.44 1.53
CA CYS A 35 9.03 -4.60 0.38
C CYS A 35 8.46 -3.17 0.52
N LEU A 36 7.28 -3.04 1.13
CA LEU A 36 6.67 -1.75 1.47
C LEU A 36 7.39 -1.03 2.63
N ALA A 37 8.34 -1.71 3.29
CA ALA A 37 9.17 -1.10 4.31
C ALA A 37 10.15 -0.07 3.75
N SER A 38 10.34 -0.04 2.42
CA SER A 38 11.10 1.01 1.78
C SER A 38 10.32 2.32 1.83
N ASP A 39 10.83 3.29 2.58
CA ASP A 39 10.28 4.65 2.66
C ASP A 39 10.05 5.28 1.27
N ALA A 40 10.90 4.96 0.28
CA ALA A 40 10.73 5.40 -1.10
C ALA A 40 9.43 4.88 -1.75
N LEU A 41 9.02 3.66 -1.42
CA LEU A 41 7.79 3.04 -1.92
C LEU A 41 6.56 3.65 -1.26
N LEU A 42 6.60 3.84 0.06
CA LEU A 42 5.55 4.55 0.82
C LEU A 42 5.38 5.98 0.30
N GLN A 43 6.49 6.69 0.10
CA GLN A 43 6.46 8.05 -0.44
C GLN A 43 5.89 8.07 -1.84
N PHE A 44 6.31 7.16 -2.73
CA PHE A 44 5.75 7.05 -4.08
C PHE A 44 4.24 6.79 -4.06
N LEU A 45 3.76 5.87 -3.23
CA LEU A 45 2.34 5.56 -3.09
C LEU A 45 1.54 6.76 -2.54
N GLN A 46 2.13 7.52 -1.62
CA GLN A 46 1.53 8.74 -1.08
C GLN A 46 1.51 9.87 -2.13
N GLU A 47 2.59 10.04 -2.90
CA GLU A 47 2.71 11.02 -3.99
C GLU A 47 1.71 10.72 -5.12
N GLN A 48 1.46 9.44 -5.39
CA GLN A 48 0.44 8.99 -6.33
C GLN A 48 -0.99 9.01 -5.73
N ALA A 49 -1.14 9.49 -4.49
CA ALA A 49 -2.39 9.53 -3.75
C ALA A 49 -3.10 8.17 -3.64
N PHE A 50 -2.36 7.06 -3.66
CA PHE A 50 -2.90 5.70 -3.46
C PHE A 50 -3.10 5.38 -1.98
N ILE A 51 -2.27 5.95 -1.12
CA ILE A 51 -2.36 5.82 0.34
C ILE A 51 -2.26 7.19 1.00
N ASP A 52 -2.93 7.34 2.14
CA ASP A 52 -2.77 8.48 3.05
C ASP A 52 -1.98 8.00 4.28
N ILE A 53 -0.93 8.73 4.65
CA ILE A 53 -0.11 8.40 5.82
C ILE A 53 -0.31 9.49 6.88
N LYS A 54 -0.82 9.11 8.05
CA LYS A 54 -0.94 9.99 9.23
C LYS A 54 -0.58 9.24 10.50
N ASN A 55 0.24 9.87 11.35
CA ASN A 55 0.63 9.34 12.66
C ASN A 55 1.08 7.87 12.59
N GLU A 56 2.00 7.56 11.66
CA GLU A 56 2.53 6.21 11.45
C GLU A 56 1.49 5.15 11.08
N LYS A 57 0.29 5.60 10.67
CA LYS A 57 -0.75 4.78 10.10
C LYS A 57 -0.91 5.13 8.64
N LEU A 58 -1.21 4.12 7.85
CA LEU A 58 -1.53 4.23 6.45
C LEU A 58 -2.96 3.75 6.22
N LYS A 59 -3.62 4.43 5.28
CA LYS A 59 -4.97 4.11 4.84
C LYS A 59 -4.97 4.13 3.33
N ILE A 60 -5.62 3.15 2.71
CA ILE A 60 -5.85 3.20 1.26
C ILE A 60 -6.81 4.34 0.94
N THR A 61 -6.50 5.09 -0.12
CA THR A 61 -7.46 6.06 -0.64
C THR A 61 -8.40 5.37 -1.64
N GLY A 62 -9.51 6.00 -1.96
CA GLY A 62 -10.40 5.52 -3.03
C GLY A 62 -9.70 5.38 -4.40
N LEU A 63 -8.59 6.09 -4.64
CA LEU A 63 -7.77 5.95 -5.84
C LEU A 63 -6.93 4.66 -5.81
N GLY A 64 -6.35 4.31 -4.67
CA GLY A 64 -5.65 3.03 -4.47
C GLY A 64 -6.57 1.83 -4.65
N LEU A 65 -7.77 1.91 -4.08
CA LEU A 65 -8.82 0.90 -4.23
C LEU A 65 -9.20 0.69 -5.70
N ARG A 66 -9.37 1.78 -6.47
CA ARG A 66 -9.72 1.71 -7.90
C ARG A 66 -8.65 1.11 -8.78
N PHE A 67 -7.38 1.15 -8.35
CA PHE A 67 -6.28 0.53 -9.10
C PHE A 67 -6.30 -1.00 -8.99
N LEU A 68 -6.91 -1.52 -7.92
CA LEU A 68 -7.05 -2.95 -7.62
C LEU A 68 -8.19 -3.63 -8.43
N ASP A 69 -9.16 -2.84 -8.89
CA ASP A 69 -10.40 -3.32 -9.53
C ASP A 69 -10.22 -3.69 -11.03
N ILE A 70 -8.99 -3.86 -11.52
CA ILE A 70 -8.67 -4.12 -12.95
C ILE A 70 -8.08 -5.52 -13.17
#